data_AF-A0A8J8BR16-F1
#
_entry.id   AF-A0A8J8BR16-F1
#
_cell.length_a   1.000
_cell.length_b   1.000
_cell.length_c   1.000
_cell.angle_alpha   90.00
_cell.angle_beta   90.00
_cell.angle_gamma   90.00
#
_symmetry.space_group_name_H-M   'P 1'
#
loop_
_entity.id
_entity.type
_entity.pdbx_description
1 polymer ?
#
loop_
_entity_poly.entity_id
_entity_poly.type
_entity_poly.pdbx_seq_one_letter_code
_entity_poly.pdbx_strand_id
1 'polypeptide(L)'
;MTDYHINDDWILARVMGQSTSFSQWVQELLNVTEKSLVAKNPEKAAEFRKKRDLLQLKEVDEKLKKVDEKVLANMERLSRLGSLGDFITTAVSSIVEKRLQQSLGDEFDFNIDFITGKRKSLASALYDVTKERGIDSEGILYLIQSLPDLESFLYSTSVKKYYRDHTEHQLRVAVLGDFLLEQDLEQGTLQGIIADILDIGKPLLKEKIWWIVGLIHDIGYPLSKMTTAVNWALLNQILKCYPHLDLDVVPMEVNLSKSTSQQAYMTLLEEGLSQEARELLRKGVGNNETPVLQPITFSGSPHGHPEFAFQSDIALDHGVVGALTFLRSLGSPEEIKENKDEYEGYILAAQAIALHNFKGRLDDFIFDTNPLAFLLVLIDEMQEWGRPIPLQIRDSYFTTELKKVALLDEIILTIDEFEWMMQYRNIQAKALIHFDFNRLCDGKNKAFYRLNRGSHFQETTILLQDFEEREEETKDDDSPEVYSSSKSEKKRLPLVRRGIKRQKDQNERQIGEFRIMI
;
A
#
# COMPACT_ATOMS: atom_id res chain seq x y z
N MET A 1 -28.07 -1.75 -6.84
CA MET A 1 -26.68 -1.28 -6.91
C MET A 1 -26.31 -0.63 -5.60
N THR A 2 -25.49 -1.34 -4.85
CA THR A 2 -24.86 -0.81 -3.64
C THR A 2 -23.48 -0.33 -4.04
N ASP A 3 -23.24 0.96 -3.91
CA ASP A 3 -21.94 1.57 -4.20
C ASP A 3 -21.08 1.57 -2.94
N TYR A 4 -19.85 1.08 -3.06
CA TYR A 4 -18.87 1.08 -1.98
C TYR A 4 -17.81 2.15 -2.23
N HIS A 5 -17.77 3.16 -1.37
CA HIS A 5 -16.71 4.17 -1.36
C HIS A 5 -15.52 3.64 -0.56
N ILE A 6 -14.56 3.04 -1.26
CA ILE A 6 -13.36 2.46 -0.65
C ILE A 6 -12.29 3.55 -0.58
N ASN A 7 -11.94 3.90 0.66
CA ASN A 7 -10.88 4.83 1.00
C ASN A 7 -10.21 4.38 2.31
N ASP A 8 -9.25 5.16 2.80
CA ASP A 8 -8.51 4.81 4.02
C ASP A 8 -9.39 4.70 5.27
N ASP A 9 -10.45 5.50 5.38
CA ASP A 9 -11.38 5.39 6.50
C ASP A 9 -12.18 4.08 6.43
N TRP A 10 -12.60 3.68 5.23
CA TRP A 10 -13.26 2.40 4.99
C TRP A 10 -12.34 1.22 5.35
N ILE A 11 -11.06 1.28 4.95
CA ILE A 11 -10.05 0.26 5.27
C ILE A 11 -9.89 0.13 6.79
N LEU A 12 -9.68 1.26 7.47
CA LEU A 12 -9.54 1.28 8.93
C LEU A 12 -10.78 0.72 9.63
N ALA A 13 -11.97 1.18 9.25
CA ALA A 13 -13.22 0.70 9.83
C ALA A 13 -13.39 -0.81 9.67
N ARG A 14 -13.04 -1.33 8.48
CA ARG A 14 -13.11 -2.76 8.20
C ARG A 14 -12.13 -3.57 9.03
N VAL A 15 -10.85 -3.19 9.09
CA VAL A 15 -9.85 -3.91 9.91
C VAL A 15 -10.23 -3.86 11.38
N MET A 16 -10.67 -2.70 11.89
CA MET A 16 -11.13 -2.56 13.28
C MET A 16 -12.36 -3.42 13.59
N GLY A 17 -13.25 -3.61 12.61
CA GLY A 17 -14.41 -4.49 12.75
C GLY A 17 -14.06 -5.98 12.78
N GLN A 18 -12.90 -6.35 12.23
CA GLN A 18 -12.45 -7.73 12.10
C GLN A 18 -11.39 -8.13 13.13
N SER A 19 -10.65 -7.16 13.69
CA SER A 19 -9.55 -7.41 14.61
C SER A 19 -9.72 -6.65 15.92
N THR A 20 -9.73 -7.41 17.02
CA THR A 20 -9.91 -6.85 18.37
C THR A 20 -8.65 -6.11 18.80
N SER A 21 -7.48 -6.70 18.57
CA SER A 21 -6.18 -6.10 18.86
C SER A 21 -5.92 -4.84 18.04
N PHE A 22 -6.26 -4.84 16.75
CA PHE A 22 -6.13 -3.65 15.91
C PHE A 22 -7.06 -2.53 16.37
N SER A 23 -8.32 -2.86 16.66
CA SER A 23 -9.27 -1.89 17.21
C SER A 23 -8.78 -1.29 18.53
N GLN A 24 -8.30 -2.13 19.45
CA GLN A 24 -7.74 -1.68 20.72
C GLN A 24 -6.54 -0.75 20.50
N TRP A 25 -5.62 -1.13 19.61
CA TRP A 25 -4.47 -0.31 19.26
C TRP A 25 -4.87 1.06 18.69
N VAL A 26 -5.87 1.13 17.80
CA VAL A 26 -6.40 2.40 17.29
C VAL A 26 -7.01 3.23 18.43
N GLN A 27 -7.80 2.64 19.32
CA GLN A 27 -8.36 3.37 20.47
C GLN A 27 -7.27 3.91 21.40
N GLU A 28 -6.23 3.14 21.67
CA GLU A 28 -5.07 3.59 22.45
C GLU A 28 -4.39 4.79 21.78
N LEU A 29 -4.18 4.74 20.45
CA LEU A 29 -3.61 5.84 19.68
C LEU A 29 -4.49 7.10 19.73
N LEU A 30 -5.81 6.96 19.56
CA LEU A 30 -6.75 8.07 19.63
C LEU A 30 -6.78 8.70 21.02
N ASN A 31 -6.77 7.89 22.08
CA ASN A 31 -6.76 8.36 23.47
C ASN A 31 -5.49 9.13 23.81
N VAL A 32 -4.35 8.64 23.34
CA VAL A 32 -3.06 9.31 23.49
C VAL A 32 -3.05 10.64 22.74
N THR A 33 -3.53 10.65 21.50
CA THR A 33 -3.63 11.85 20.66
C THR A 33 -4.49 12.90 21.35
N GLU A 34 -5.66 12.49 21.85
CA GLU A 34 -6.55 13.36 22.61
C GLU A 34 -5.86 13.95 23.84
N LYS A 35 -5.17 13.14 24.65
CA LYS A 35 -4.43 13.62 25.84
C LYS A 35 -3.37 14.65 25.47
N SER A 36 -2.63 14.42 24.38
CA SER A 36 -1.64 15.36 23.85
C SER A 36 -2.30 16.68 23.42
N LEU A 37 -3.44 16.59 22.72
CA LEU A 37 -4.22 17.77 22.33
C LEU A 37 -4.78 18.52 23.53
N VAL A 38 -5.32 17.85 24.54
CA VAL A 38 -5.82 18.53 25.75
C VAL A 38 -4.71 19.33 26.42
N ALA A 39 -3.48 18.79 26.45
CA ALA A 39 -2.33 19.47 27.03
C ALA A 39 -1.84 20.67 26.19
N LYS A 40 -1.78 20.53 24.86
CA LYS A 40 -1.23 21.56 23.95
C LYS A 40 -2.27 22.58 23.45
N ASN A 41 -3.49 22.14 23.17
CA ASN A 41 -4.58 22.95 22.62
C ASN A 41 -5.98 22.35 22.95
N PRO A 42 -6.62 22.78 24.06
CA PRO A 42 -7.90 22.23 24.52
C PRO A 42 -9.07 22.39 23.54
N GLU A 43 -9.10 23.47 22.76
CA GLU A 43 -10.18 23.72 21.77
C GLU A 43 -10.13 22.68 20.65
N LYS A 44 -8.92 22.45 20.15
CA LYS A 44 -8.58 21.40 19.19
C LYS A 44 -8.90 20.00 19.70
N ALA A 45 -8.65 19.72 20.98
CA ALA A 45 -9.07 18.47 21.61
C ALA A 45 -10.59 18.31 21.64
N ALA A 46 -11.35 19.39 21.86
CA ALA A 46 -12.81 19.36 21.86
C ALA A 46 -13.38 19.08 20.45
N GLU A 47 -12.75 19.63 19.40
CA GLU A 47 -13.08 19.27 18.02
C GLU A 47 -12.74 17.82 17.71
N PHE A 48 -11.56 17.37 18.12
CA PHE A 48 -11.12 15.98 17.96
C PHE A 48 -12.10 14.99 18.59
N ARG A 49 -12.56 15.24 19.83
CA ARG A 49 -13.59 14.41 20.50
C ARG A 49 -14.87 14.28 19.68
N LYS A 50 -15.37 15.40 19.14
CA LYS A 50 -16.58 15.39 18.29
C LYS A 50 -16.38 14.55 17.02
N LYS A 51 -15.19 14.56 16.43
CA LYS A 51 -14.86 13.74 15.26
C LYS A 51 -14.63 12.26 15.61
N ARG A 52 -14.03 11.98 16.78
CA ARG A 52 -13.83 10.62 17.30
C ARG A 52 -15.16 9.90 17.50
N ASP A 53 -16.14 10.58 18.10
CA ASP A 53 -17.46 10.03 18.36
C ASP A 53 -18.25 9.73 17.06
N LEU A 54 -17.84 10.30 15.93
CA LEU A 54 -18.40 9.99 14.59
C LEU A 54 -17.73 8.78 13.93
N LEU A 55 -16.47 8.49 14.26
CA LEU A 55 -15.73 7.30 13.81
C LEU A 55 -16.09 6.06 14.64
N GLN A 56 -16.43 6.24 15.92
CA GLN A 56 -17.01 5.20 16.74
C GLN A 56 -18.45 4.95 16.25
N LEU A 57 -18.61 4.10 15.23
CA LEU A 57 -19.82 3.32 15.05
C LEU A 57 -20.13 2.69 16.41
N LYS A 58 -21.23 3.15 17.05
CA LYS A 58 -21.68 2.74 18.39
C LYS A 58 -21.72 1.22 18.63
N GLU A 59 -21.65 0.41 17.57
CA GLU A 59 -21.64 -1.05 17.62
C GLU A 59 -20.29 -1.69 18.03
N VAL A 60 -19.15 -1.02 17.79
CA VAL A 60 -17.81 -1.58 18.14
C VAL A 60 -17.58 -1.52 19.66
N ASP A 61 -18.09 -0.48 20.30
CA ASP A 61 -17.96 -0.24 21.76
C ASP A 61 -18.79 -1.24 22.59
N GLU A 62 -19.94 -1.69 22.07
CA GLU A 62 -20.76 -2.73 22.71
C GLU A 62 -20.10 -4.12 22.67
N LYS A 63 -19.31 -4.42 21.62
CA LYS A 63 -18.56 -5.68 21.50
C LYS A 63 -17.28 -5.69 22.36
N LEU A 64 -16.59 -4.55 22.48
CA LEU A 64 -15.33 -4.43 23.25
C LEU A 64 -15.53 -4.45 24.77
N LYS A 65 -16.67 -3.98 25.29
CA LYS A 65 -17.00 -4.05 26.73
C LYS A 65 -16.97 -5.46 27.33
N LYS A 66 -17.08 -6.51 26.51
CA LYS A 66 -16.99 -7.91 26.96
C LYS A 66 -15.55 -8.45 27.04
N VAL A 67 -14.57 -7.73 26.50
CA VAL A 67 -13.17 -8.16 26.38
C VAL A 67 -12.27 -7.56 27.48
N ASP A 68 -12.63 -6.37 27.99
CA ASP A 68 -11.85 -5.58 28.96
C ASP A 68 -11.47 -6.34 30.26
N GLU A 69 -12.29 -7.29 30.72
CA GLU A 69 -12.00 -8.04 31.95
C GLU A 69 -10.80 -9.00 31.81
N LYS A 70 -10.45 -9.44 30.59
CA LYS A 70 -9.34 -10.38 30.36
C LYS A 70 -7.99 -9.71 30.06
N VAL A 71 -8.01 -8.49 29.53
CA VAL A 71 -6.81 -7.79 29.04
C VAL A 71 -6.00 -7.15 30.18
N LEU A 72 -6.68 -6.72 31.25
CA LEU A 72 -6.02 -6.13 32.43
C LEU A 72 -5.04 -7.09 33.13
N ALA A 73 -5.21 -8.41 32.99
CA ALA A 73 -4.32 -9.40 33.59
C ALA A 73 -2.99 -9.60 32.83
N ASN A 74 -2.91 -9.21 31.55
CA ASN A 74 -1.72 -9.45 30.71
C ASN A 74 -0.78 -8.25 30.61
N MET A 75 -1.25 -7.03 30.93
CA MET A 75 -0.44 -5.81 30.84
C MET A 75 0.68 -5.71 31.89
N GLU A 76 0.61 -6.46 32.99
CA GLU A 76 1.62 -6.42 34.07
C GLU A 76 2.95 -7.11 33.72
N ARG A 77 2.99 -7.90 32.63
CA ARG A 77 4.20 -8.66 32.21
C ARG A 77 5.12 -7.94 31.22
N LEU A 78 4.68 -6.85 30.61
CA LEU A 78 5.38 -6.22 29.47
C LEU A 78 6.36 -5.10 29.86
N SER A 79 6.51 -4.76 31.15
CA SER A 79 7.30 -3.61 31.60
C SER A 79 8.81 -3.87 31.79
N ARG A 80 9.41 -4.90 31.17
CA ARG A 80 10.78 -5.36 31.50
C ARG A 80 11.81 -5.48 30.37
N LEU A 81 11.59 -4.92 29.18
CA LEU A 81 12.59 -5.00 28.11
C LEU A 81 13.02 -3.61 27.62
N GLY A 82 14.33 -3.41 27.65
CA GLY A 82 15.04 -2.15 27.38
C GLY A 82 15.30 -1.87 25.90
N SER A 83 15.98 -0.73 25.70
CA SER A 83 16.06 0.11 24.51
C SER A 83 16.78 -0.47 23.28
N LEU A 84 16.17 -0.31 22.11
CA LEU A 84 16.81 0.04 20.83
C LEU A 84 15.74 0.32 19.77
N GLY A 85 15.95 1.35 18.95
CA GLY A 85 15.27 1.52 17.65
C GLY A 85 14.38 2.76 17.53
N ASP A 86 14.96 3.84 17.01
CA ASP A 86 14.27 5.01 16.45
C ASP A 86 13.65 4.68 15.08
N PHE A 87 12.57 5.41 14.76
CA PHE A 87 11.92 5.62 13.46
C PHE A 87 10.71 4.73 13.07
N ILE A 88 9.71 5.41 12.45
CA ILE A 88 8.47 4.95 11.77
C ILE A 88 7.15 5.03 12.57
N THR A 89 6.36 6.07 12.23
CA THR A 89 4.94 6.28 12.62
C THR A 89 4.00 6.49 11.42
N THR A 90 4.51 6.41 10.19
CA THR A 90 3.91 6.73 8.87
C THR A 90 2.39 6.68 8.72
N ALA A 91 1.83 5.49 8.94
CA ALA A 91 0.64 5.06 8.23
C ALA A 91 -0.68 5.48 8.90
N VAL A 92 -0.93 4.94 10.09
CA VAL A 92 -2.11 5.33 10.87
C VAL A 92 -1.93 6.70 11.51
N SER A 93 -0.67 7.13 11.73
CA SER A 93 -0.40 8.55 11.96
C SER A 93 -0.91 9.34 10.78
N SER A 94 -0.57 9.08 9.52
CA SER A 94 -1.00 9.95 8.41
C SER A 94 -2.51 10.09 8.23
N ILE A 95 -3.34 9.09 8.52
CA ILE A 95 -4.81 9.24 8.46
C ILE A 95 -5.31 10.09 9.63
N VAL A 96 -4.79 9.82 10.83
CA VAL A 96 -5.08 10.60 12.04
C VAL A 96 -4.50 12.02 11.91
N GLU A 97 -3.33 12.18 11.33
CA GLU A 97 -2.51 13.37 11.13
C GLU A 97 -3.06 14.24 10.01
N LYS A 98 -3.49 13.69 8.86
CA LYS A 98 -4.19 14.45 7.82
C LYS A 98 -5.51 14.99 8.36
N ARG A 99 -6.23 14.20 9.18
CA ARG A 99 -7.41 14.69 9.93
C ARG A 99 -7.03 15.73 10.99
N LEU A 100 -5.91 15.56 11.70
CA LEU A 100 -5.42 16.53 12.67
C LEU A 100 -4.94 17.80 11.96
N GLN A 101 -3.98 17.79 11.06
CA GLN A 101 -3.55 18.93 10.23
C GLN A 101 -4.73 19.68 9.59
N GLN A 102 -5.73 18.99 9.02
CA GLN A 102 -6.95 19.64 8.51
C GLN A 102 -7.78 20.36 9.59
N SER A 103 -7.74 19.90 10.83
CA SER A 103 -8.42 20.52 11.98
C SER A 103 -7.54 21.56 12.70
N LEU A 104 -6.22 21.37 12.66
CA LEU A 104 -5.27 21.90 13.61
C LEU A 104 -4.22 22.82 12.95
N GLY A 105 -4.14 22.91 11.62
CA GLY A 105 -3.11 23.70 10.93
C GLY A 105 -1.70 23.12 11.03
N ASP A 106 -0.77 23.68 10.25
CA ASP A 106 0.54 23.10 9.93
C ASP A 106 1.57 23.11 11.09
N GLU A 107 1.30 23.76 12.22
CA GLU A 107 2.26 23.92 13.33
C GLU A 107 2.25 22.77 14.38
N PHE A 108 1.59 21.64 14.11
CA PHE A 108 1.49 20.57 15.09
C PHE A 108 2.69 19.61 15.04
N ASP A 109 3.72 19.87 15.86
CA ASP A 109 4.87 18.98 15.99
C ASP A 109 4.56 17.78 16.91
N PHE A 110 4.52 16.60 16.30
CA PHE A 110 4.13 15.34 16.92
C PHE A 110 5.38 14.58 17.36
N ASN A 111 5.95 14.89 18.54
CA ASN A 111 6.95 13.97 19.09
C ASN A 111 7.13 13.98 20.61
N ILE A 112 7.29 12.77 21.20
CA ILE A 112 8.27 12.36 22.25
C ILE A 112 7.96 10.98 22.86
N ASP A 113 6.70 10.61 23.12
CA ASP A 113 6.41 9.27 23.73
C ASP A 113 6.15 8.13 22.73
N PHE A 114 6.11 8.46 21.44
CA PHE A 114 6.19 7.49 20.34
C PHE A 114 7.66 7.11 20.03
N ILE A 115 8.60 8.03 20.31
CA ILE A 115 10.05 7.92 20.07
C ILE A 115 10.70 6.85 20.95
N THR A 116 10.18 6.60 22.16
CA THR A 116 10.90 5.75 23.14
C THR A 116 10.63 4.25 22.98
N GLY A 117 10.02 3.77 21.88
CA GLY A 117 9.73 2.34 21.67
C GLY A 117 8.68 1.74 22.62
N LYS A 118 7.88 2.56 23.32
CA LYS A 118 6.86 2.10 24.28
C LYS A 118 5.49 1.82 23.65
N ARG A 119 5.32 1.99 22.33
CA ARG A 119 4.03 1.86 21.62
C ARG A 119 4.11 0.83 20.50
N LYS A 120 2.99 0.12 20.28
CA LYS A 120 2.83 -0.81 19.15
C LYS A 120 2.92 -0.04 17.83
N SER A 121 3.81 -0.44 16.92
CA SER A 121 3.90 0.05 15.54
C SER A 121 2.77 -0.52 14.67
N LEU A 122 2.60 -0.02 13.44
CA LEU A 122 1.67 -0.65 12.49
C LEU A 122 2.02 -2.13 12.29
N ALA A 123 3.29 -2.50 12.20
CA ALA A 123 3.67 -3.91 12.10
C ALA A 123 3.34 -4.73 13.34
N SER A 124 3.42 -4.15 14.55
CA SER A 124 2.89 -4.82 15.75
C SER A 124 1.40 -5.05 15.66
N ALA A 125 0.64 -4.09 15.12
CA ALA A 125 -0.80 -4.26 14.92
C ALA A 125 -1.10 -5.31 13.84
N LEU A 126 -0.34 -5.32 12.74
CA LEU A 126 -0.45 -6.34 11.68
C LEU A 126 -0.07 -7.73 12.19
N TYR A 127 0.97 -7.83 13.01
CA TYR A 127 1.36 -9.07 13.70
C TYR A 127 0.20 -9.60 14.56
N ASP A 128 -0.44 -8.75 15.35
CA ASP A 128 -1.58 -9.15 16.18
C ASP A 128 -2.78 -9.57 15.33
N VAL A 129 -3.11 -8.83 14.26
CA VAL A 129 -4.17 -9.19 13.28
C VAL A 129 -3.89 -10.55 12.65
N THR A 130 -2.63 -10.79 12.29
CA THR A 130 -2.18 -12.04 11.66
C THR A 130 -2.36 -13.22 12.61
N LYS A 131 -2.02 -13.03 13.89
CA LYS A 131 -2.26 -14.02 14.94
C LYS A 131 -3.74 -14.27 15.20
N GLU A 132 -4.56 -13.23 15.23
CA GLU A 132 -6.02 -13.37 15.41
C GLU A 132 -6.67 -14.19 14.28
N ARG A 133 -6.04 -14.20 13.11
CA ARG A 133 -6.42 -15.02 11.96
C ARG A 133 -5.86 -16.45 12.00
N GLY A 134 -5.17 -16.83 13.07
CA GLY A 134 -4.61 -18.17 13.28
C GLY A 134 -3.38 -18.47 12.42
N ILE A 135 -2.65 -17.45 11.99
CA ILE A 135 -1.35 -17.61 11.32
C ILE A 135 -0.26 -17.56 12.41
N ASP A 136 0.21 -18.74 12.80
CA ASP A 136 1.14 -18.91 13.93
C ASP A 136 2.58 -19.25 13.50
N SER A 137 2.85 -19.33 12.19
CA SER A 137 4.21 -19.58 11.67
C SER A 137 5.16 -18.46 12.12
N GLU A 138 6.18 -18.81 12.89
CA GLU A 138 7.18 -17.87 13.39
C GLU A 138 7.90 -17.14 12.25
N GLY A 139 8.18 -17.84 11.14
CA GLY A 139 8.80 -17.26 9.96
C GLY A 139 7.91 -16.20 9.31
N ILE A 140 6.63 -16.49 9.09
CA ILE A 140 5.70 -15.50 8.50
C ILE A 140 5.55 -14.28 9.42
N LEU A 141 5.37 -14.53 10.72
CA LEU A 141 5.23 -13.49 11.72
C LEU A 141 6.48 -12.59 11.79
N TYR A 142 7.68 -13.17 11.62
CA TYR A 142 8.93 -12.42 11.51
C TYR A 142 8.95 -11.52 10.27
N LEU A 143 8.48 -12.01 9.11
CA LEU A 143 8.39 -11.19 7.89
C LEU A 143 7.48 -9.98 8.09
N ILE A 144 6.32 -10.18 8.73
CA ILE A 144 5.36 -9.10 9.01
C ILE A 144 5.95 -8.07 9.97
N GLN A 145 6.67 -8.51 11.00
CA GLN A 145 7.36 -7.60 11.91
C GLN A 145 8.46 -6.79 11.23
N SER A 146 9.07 -7.34 10.17
CA SER A 146 10.15 -6.70 9.41
C SER A 146 9.65 -5.66 8.39
N LEU A 147 8.36 -5.64 8.06
CA LEU A 147 7.79 -4.72 7.06
C LEU A 147 8.19 -3.24 7.25
N PRO A 148 8.17 -2.66 8.48
CA PRO A 148 8.56 -1.26 8.66
C PRO A 148 10.03 -1.02 8.35
N ASP A 149 10.92 -1.94 8.72
CA ASP A 149 12.35 -1.77 8.45
C ASP A 149 12.63 -1.77 6.94
N LEU A 150 11.92 -2.64 6.22
CA LEU A 150 11.95 -2.70 4.76
C LEU A 150 11.38 -1.42 4.13
N GLU A 151 10.28 -0.90 4.68
CA GLU A 151 9.65 0.34 4.27
C GLU A 151 10.60 1.54 4.45
N SER A 152 11.29 1.65 5.59
CA SER A 152 12.32 2.66 5.83
C SER A 152 13.42 2.64 4.77
N PHE A 153 13.88 1.44 4.40
CA PHE A 153 14.89 1.28 3.37
C PHE A 153 14.37 1.78 2.01
N LEU A 154 13.16 1.40 1.62
CA LEU A 154 12.55 1.81 0.36
C LEU A 154 12.31 3.32 0.31
N TYR A 155 11.89 3.92 1.42
CA TYR A 155 11.77 5.36 1.58
C TYR A 155 13.07 6.09 1.28
N SER A 156 14.19 5.58 1.80
CA SER A 156 15.49 6.23 1.63
C SER A 156 16.02 6.13 0.20
N THR A 157 15.64 5.09 -0.55
CA THR A 157 16.25 4.75 -1.85
C THR A 157 15.39 5.10 -3.07
N SER A 158 14.10 5.41 -2.88
CA SER A 158 13.13 5.64 -3.96
C SER A 158 12.92 7.13 -4.25
N VAL A 159 13.89 7.78 -4.92
CA VAL A 159 13.89 9.25 -5.08
C VAL A 159 13.31 9.74 -6.42
N LYS A 160 13.21 8.86 -7.43
CA LYS A 160 12.84 9.24 -8.81
C LYS A 160 11.43 8.80 -9.26
N LYS A 161 10.63 8.14 -8.42
CA LYS A 161 9.33 7.58 -8.82
C LYS A 161 8.26 7.84 -7.78
N TYR A 162 6.99 7.79 -8.21
CA TYR A 162 5.81 7.64 -7.37
C TYR A 162 6.09 6.60 -6.29
N TYR A 163 6.36 7.08 -5.08
CA TYR A 163 6.61 6.21 -3.95
C TYR A 163 5.28 5.67 -3.46
N ARG A 164 5.21 4.36 -3.25
CA ARG A 164 4.07 3.71 -2.61
C ARG A 164 4.56 3.27 -1.25
N ASP A 165 3.84 3.63 -0.18
CA ASP A 165 4.12 3.01 1.12
C ASP A 165 3.70 1.54 1.01
N HIS A 166 4.67 0.63 1.00
CA HIS A 166 4.43 -0.78 0.67
C HIS A 166 3.68 -1.46 1.82
N THR A 167 3.96 -1.07 3.07
CA THR A 167 3.25 -1.62 4.23
C THR A 167 1.77 -1.21 4.20
N GLU A 168 1.48 0.08 3.96
CA GLU A 168 0.10 0.54 3.81
C GLU A 168 -0.59 -0.12 2.59
N HIS A 169 0.12 -0.20 1.47
CA HIS A 169 -0.39 -0.82 0.25
C HIS A 169 -0.78 -2.29 0.47
N GLN A 170 0.12 -3.09 1.03
CA GLN A 170 -0.10 -4.50 1.34
C GLN A 170 -1.30 -4.69 2.27
N LEU A 171 -1.45 -3.83 3.29
CA LEU A 171 -2.65 -3.84 4.15
C LEU A 171 -3.92 -3.53 3.35
N ARG A 172 -3.90 -2.49 2.51
CA ARG A 172 -5.05 -2.12 1.67
C ARG A 172 -5.45 -3.26 0.72
N VAL A 173 -4.47 -3.92 0.09
CA VAL A 173 -4.68 -5.10 -0.77
C VAL A 173 -5.30 -6.25 0.03
N ALA A 174 -4.74 -6.58 1.20
CA ALA A 174 -5.25 -7.65 2.04
C ALA A 174 -6.72 -7.41 2.45
N VAL A 175 -7.04 -6.19 2.89
CA VAL A 175 -8.39 -5.82 3.34
C VAL A 175 -9.39 -5.77 2.20
N LEU A 176 -9.00 -5.21 1.05
CA LEU A 176 -9.86 -5.13 -0.12
C LEU A 176 -10.18 -6.53 -0.66
N GLY A 177 -9.21 -7.44 -0.74
CA GLY A 177 -9.53 -8.80 -1.19
C GLY A 177 -10.31 -9.61 -0.17
N ASP A 178 -10.09 -9.42 1.13
CA ASP A 178 -10.91 -10.05 2.18
C ASP A 178 -12.39 -9.61 2.05
N PHE A 179 -12.61 -8.34 1.69
CA PHE A 179 -13.93 -7.83 1.32
C PHE A 179 -14.48 -8.48 0.06
N LEU A 180 -13.71 -8.52 -1.04
CA LEU A 180 -14.19 -9.10 -2.29
C LEU A 180 -14.55 -10.58 -2.15
N LEU A 181 -13.80 -11.33 -1.34
CA LEU A 181 -14.08 -12.73 -1.05
C LEU A 181 -15.48 -12.94 -0.42
N GLU A 182 -16.02 -11.96 0.31
CA GLU A 182 -17.35 -12.03 0.92
C GLU A 182 -18.50 -11.77 -0.07
N GLN A 183 -18.22 -11.27 -1.27
CA GLN A 183 -19.25 -10.81 -2.19
C GLN A 183 -19.90 -11.97 -2.94
N ASP A 184 -21.23 -11.94 -3.06
CA ASP A 184 -22.03 -12.91 -3.79
C ASP A 184 -22.16 -12.52 -5.26
N LEU A 185 -21.84 -13.46 -6.17
CA LEU A 185 -21.76 -13.24 -7.61
C LEU A 185 -22.81 -14.05 -8.38
N GLU A 186 -24.04 -14.14 -7.84
CA GLU A 186 -25.19 -14.96 -8.31
C GLU A 186 -24.97 -16.48 -8.24
N GLN A 187 -23.79 -16.95 -8.62
CA GLN A 187 -23.34 -18.35 -8.54
C GLN A 187 -22.74 -18.70 -7.18
N GLY A 188 -22.82 -17.78 -6.20
CA GLY A 188 -22.30 -17.91 -4.85
C GLY A 188 -21.21 -16.89 -4.54
N THR A 189 -20.73 -16.92 -3.29
CA THR A 189 -19.66 -16.03 -2.82
C THR A 189 -18.36 -16.25 -3.58
N LEU A 190 -17.60 -15.19 -3.87
CA LEU A 190 -16.27 -15.28 -4.49
C LEU A 190 -15.34 -16.23 -3.72
N GLN A 191 -15.35 -16.17 -2.38
CA GLN A 191 -14.64 -17.12 -1.52
C GLN A 191 -15.00 -18.58 -1.83
N GLY A 192 -16.29 -18.86 -2.07
CA GLY A 192 -16.77 -20.19 -2.39
C GLY A 192 -16.25 -20.67 -3.73
N ILE A 193 -16.36 -19.84 -4.76
CA ILE A 193 -15.88 -20.16 -6.11
C ILE A 193 -14.38 -20.45 -6.10
N ILE A 194 -13.57 -19.59 -5.46
CA ILE A 194 -12.12 -19.77 -5.39
C ILE A 194 -11.75 -21.01 -4.57
N ALA A 195 -12.43 -21.26 -3.45
CA ALA A 195 -12.23 -22.46 -2.64
C ALA A 195 -12.52 -23.73 -3.43
N ASP A 196 -13.59 -23.74 -4.24
CA ASP A 196 -13.98 -24.90 -5.05
C ASP A 196 -12.98 -25.14 -6.21
N ILE A 197 -12.48 -24.08 -6.86
CA ILE A 197 -11.46 -24.18 -7.93
C ILE A 197 -10.15 -24.74 -7.38
N LEU A 198 -9.73 -24.29 -6.20
CA LEU A 198 -8.45 -24.65 -5.58
C LEU A 198 -8.52 -25.90 -4.71
N ASP A 199 -9.71 -26.46 -4.50
CA ASP A 199 -9.97 -27.56 -3.56
C ASP A 199 -9.44 -27.28 -2.12
N ILE A 200 -9.61 -26.05 -1.64
CA ILE A 200 -9.19 -25.63 -0.29
C ILE A 200 -10.37 -25.17 0.56
N GLY A 201 -10.29 -25.40 1.87
CA GLY A 201 -11.33 -24.96 2.80
C GLY A 201 -11.54 -23.45 2.80
N LYS A 202 -12.80 -23.00 2.74
CA LYS A 202 -13.17 -21.56 2.77
C LYS A 202 -12.52 -20.80 3.94
N PRO A 203 -12.52 -21.28 5.20
CA PRO A 203 -11.85 -20.59 6.30
C PRO A 203 -10.34 -20.46 6.09
N LEU A 204 -9.68 -21.53 5.64
CA LEU A 204 -8.24 -21.51 5.35
C LEU A 204 -7.91 -20.46 4.28
N LEU A 205 -8.66 -20.45 3.18
CA LEU A 205 -8.51 -19.49 2.08
C LEU A 205 -8.60 -18.05 2.58
N LYS A 206 -9.72 -17.69 3.23
CA LYS A 206 -10.01 -16.30 3.58
C LYS A 206 -9.23 -15.84 4.80
N GLU A 207 -9.17 -16.66 5.85
CA GLU A 207 -8.58 -16.23 7.12
C GLU A 207 -7.05 -16.23 7.04
N LYS A 208 -6.44 -17.19 6.32
CA LYS A 208 -4.97 -17.35 6.27
C LYS A 208 -4.38 -17.01 4.92
N ILE A 209 -4.73 -17.78 3.88
CA ILE A 209 -4.04 -17.73 2.58
C ILE A 209 -4.12 -16.35 1.96
N TRP A 210 -5.32 -15.77 1.86
CA TRP A 210 -5.49 -14.44 1.28
C TRP A 210 -4.75 -13.34 2.06
N TRP A 211 -4.80 -13.39 3.39
CA TRP A 211 -4.11 -12.39 4.21
C TRP A 211 -2.60 -12.45 4.08
N ILE A 212 -2.04 -13.66 3.98
CA ILE A 212 -0.63 -13.84 3.69
C ILE A 212 -0.32 -13.24 2.32
N VAL A 213 -1.04 -13.64 1.27
CA VAL A 213 -0.86 -13.13 -0.10
C VAL A 213 -0.90 -11.60 -0.12
N GLY A 214 -1.94 -10.98 0.45
CA GLY A 214 -2.07 -9.54 0.50
C GLY A 214 -0.96 -8.84 1.29
N LEU A 215 -0.61 -9.36 2.47
CA LEU A 215 0.36 -8.70 3.37
C LEU A 215 1.81 -8.83 2.95
N ILE A 216 2.20 -9.89 2.21
CA ILE A 216 3.62 -10.15 1.93
C ILE A 216 3.98 -10.24 0.44
N HIS A 217 3.04 -10.02 -0.50
CA HIS A 217 3.36 -10.15 -1.94
C HIS A 217 4.56 -9.30 -2.38
N ASP A 218 4.69 -8.10 -1.82
CA ASP A 218 5.78 -7.15 -2.09
C ASP A 218 7.02 -7.30 -1.18
N ILE A 219 7.12 -8.34 -0.33
CA ILE A 219 8.24 -8.49 0.63
C ILE A 219 9.61 -8.60 -0.05
N GLY A 220 9.66 -9.06 -1.31
CA GLY A 220 10.89 -9.15 -2.10
C GLY A 220 11.35 -7.82 -2.71
N TYR A 221 10.54 -6.76 -2.62
CA TYR A 221 10.80 -5.49 -3.30
C TYR A 221 12.11 -4.81 -2.85
N PRO A 222 12.43 -4.72 -1.53
CA PRO A 222 13.71 -4.19 -1.05
C PRO A 222 14.92 -4.84 -1.69
N LEU A 223 14.94 -6.18 -1.77
CA LEU A 223 16.05 -6.90 -2.37
C LEU A 223 16.16 -6.62 -3.87
N SER A 224 15.04 -6.56 -4.59
CA SER A 224 15.01 -6.21 -6.02
C SER A 224 15.55 -4.81 -6.31
N LYS A 225 15.44 -3.89 -5.33
CA LYS A 225 15.94 -2.52 -5.42
C LYS A 225 17.33 -2.34 -4.86
N MET A 226 17.79 -3.24 -4.00
CA MET A 226 19.04 -3.07 -3.25
C MET A 226 20.21 -2.82 -4.19
N THR A 227 20.39 -3.67 -5.20
CA THR A 227 21.50 -3.54 -6.15
C THR A 227 21.42 -2.26 -6.99
N THR A 228 20.24 -1.86 -7.46
CA THR A 228 20.12 -0.70 -8.36
C THR A 228 20.01 0.64 -7.62
N ALA A 229 19.07 0.73 -6.68
CA ALA A 229 18.74 1.97 -5.99
C ALA A 229 19.82 2.38 -4.98
N VAL A 230 20.45 1.43 -4.28
CA VAL A 230 21.54 1.77 -3.33
C VAL A 230 22.75 2.28 -4.09
N ASN A 231 23.22 1.56 -5.13
CA ASN A 231 24.35 2.03 -5.92
C ASN A 231 24.06 3.38 -6.58
N TRP A 232 22.87 3.56 -7.15
CA TRP A 232 22.52 4.85 -7.74
C TRP A 232 22.44 5.96 -6.68
N ALA A 233 21.70 5.77 -5.59
CA ALA A 233 21.47 6.84 -4.61
C ALA A 233 22.72 7.16 -3.77
N LEU A 234 23.32 6.12 -3.18
CA LEU A 234 24.46 6.27 -2.27
C LEU A 234 25.70 6.78 -3.00
N LEU A 235 26.04 6.19 -4.15
CA LEU A 235 27.26 6.57 -4.86
C LEU A 235 27.15 7.99 -5.40
N ASN A 236 26.02 8.35 -6.01
CA ASN A 236 25.84 9.72 -6.46
C ASN A 236 25.86 10.74 -5.32
N GLN A 237 25.36 10.38 -4.13
CA GLN A 237 25.48 11.24 -2.96
C GLN A 237 26.94 11.39 -2.51
N ILE A 238 27.72 10.30 -2.49
CA ILE A 238 29.16 10.34 -2.18
C ILE A 238 29.90 11.21 -3.21
N LEU A 239 29.67 10.98 -4.50
CA LEU A 239 30.26 11.76 -5.59
C LEU A 239 29.93 13.25 -5.47
N LYS A 240 28.70 13.60 -5.07
CA LYS A 240 28.30 14.98 -4.82
C LYS A 240 28.99 15.59 -3.60
N CYS A 241 29.19 14.82 -2.53
CA CYS A 241 29.83 15.29 -1.30
C CYS A 241 31.36 15.45 -1.42
N TYR A 242 31.99 14.67 -2.29
CA TYR A 242 33.45 14.66 -2.49
C TYR A 242 33.85 14.96 -3.93
N PRO A 243 33.44 16.11 -4.51
CA PRO A 243 33.57 16.42 -5.94
C PRO A 243 35.02 16.59 -6.40
N HIS A 244 35.95 16.81 -5.47
CA HIS A 244 37.35 17.12 -5.76
C HIS A 244 38.33 16.01 -5.37
N LEU A 245 37.82 14.88 -4.87
CA LEU A 245 38.63 13.71 -4.57
C LEU A 245 38.57 12.73 -5.74
N ASP A 246 39.70 12.11 -6.04
CA ASP A 246 39.72 10.89 -6.85
C ASP A 246 39.17 9.75 -6.01
N LEU A 247 38.16 9.05 -6.53
CA LEU A 247 37.45 8.00 -5.80
C LEU A 247 37.47 6.71 -6.61
N ASP A 248 37.94 5.63 -5.98
CA ASP A 248 37.77 4.28 -6.49
C ASP A 248 36.59 3.63 -5.76
N VAL A 249 35.55 3.29 -6.52
CA VAL A 249 34.32 2.73 -5.98
C VAL A 249 34.07 1.37 -6.58
N VAL A 250 33.81 0.37 -5.73
CA VAL A 250 33.29 -0.93 -6.15
C VAL A 250 31.79 -0.96 -5.85
N PRO A 251 30.91 -1.02 -6.87
CA PRO A 251 29.48 -1.15 -6.63
C PRO A 251 29.14 -2.40 -5.81
N MET A 252 28.02 -2.37 -5.10
CA MET A 252 27.54 -3.51 -4.32
C MET A 252 26.48 -4.28 -5.11
N GLU A 253 26.67 -5.57 -5.31
CA GLU A 253 25.64 -6.43 -5.89
C GLU A 253 25.17 -7.49 -4.90
N VAL A 254 23.85 -7.72 -4.89
CA VAL A 254 23.21 -8.77 -4.10
C VAL A 254 22.50 -9.73 -5.05
N ASN A 255 22.87 -11.02 -4.96
CA ASN A 255 22.26 -12.10 -5.72
C ASN A 255 21.79 -13.22 -4.78
N LEU A 256 20.87 -14.06 -5.27
CA LEU A 256 20.46 -15.26 -4.56
C LEU A 256 21.49 -16.38 -4.73
N SER A 257 21.72 -17.13 -3.66
CA SER A 257 22.68 -18.24 -3.67
C SER A 257 22.16 -19.46 -4.45
N LYS A 258 23.02 -20.16 -5.18
CA LYS A 258 22.65 -21.44 -5.84
C LYS A 258 22.65 -22.66 -4.92
N SER A 259 22.20 -22.49 -3.69
CA SER A 259 22.13 -23.64 -2.78
C SER A 259 21.14 -24.68 -3.32
N THR A 260 21.43 -25.95 -3.06
CA THR A 260 20.51 -27.06 -3.36
C THR A 260 19.14 -26.84 -2.73
N SER A 261 19.12 -26.25 -1.53
CA SER A 261 17.89 -25.87 -0.83
C SER A 261 17.04 -24.86 -1.63
N GLN A 262 17.64 -23.84 -2.23
CA GLN A 262 16.89 -22.87 -3.03
C GLN A 262 16.27 -23.49 -4.29
N GLN A 263 16.98 -24.40 -4.95
CA GLN A 263 16.45 -25.14 -6.09
C GLN A 263 15.27 -26.06 -5.70
N ALA A 264 15.28 -26.60 -4.49
CA ALA A 264 14.17 -27.41 -3.99
C ALA A 264 12.91 -26.57 -3.75
N TYR A 265 13.03 -25.34 -3.23
CA TYR A 265 11.89 -24.41 -3.14
C TYR A 265 11.38 -23.96 -4.52
N MET A 266 12.29 -23.70 -5.47
CA MET A 266 11.87 -23.40 -6.85
C MET A 266 11.06 -24.54 -7.46
N THR A 267 11.48 -25.79 -7.23
CA THR A 267 10.73 -26.96 -7.70
C THR A 267 9.31 -27.02 -7.12
N LEU A 268 9.14 -26.64 -5.85
CA LEU A 268 7.81 -26.53 -5.23
C LEU A 268 6.98 -25.43 -5.89
N LEU A 269 7.59 -24.26 -6.12
CA LEU A 269 6.92 -23.10 -6.71
C LEU A 269 6.48 -23.36 -8.16
N GLU A 270 7.28 -24.10 -8.92
CA GLU A 270 7.04 -24.42 -10.33
C GLU A 270 5.96 -25.50 -10.55
N GLU A 271 5.51 -26.18 -9.50
CA GLU A 271 4.58 -27.30 -9.62
C GLU A 271 3.22 -26.86 -10.18
N GLY A 272 2.77 -27.49 -11.27
CA GLY A 272 1.47 -27.19 -11.89
C GLY A 272 1.44 -25.94 -12.79
N LEU A 273 2.53 -25.14 -12.83
CA LEU A 273 2.60 -23.94 -13.66
C LEU A 273 2.98 -24.23 -15.12
N SER A 274 2.61 -23.30 -16.03
CA SER A 274 2.97 -23.38 -17.45
C SER A 274 4.50 -23.41 -17.67
N GLN A 275 4.95 -23.82 -18.85
CA GLN A 275 6.38 -23.76 -19.17
C GLN A 275 6.90 -22.32 -19.16
N GLU A 276 6.14 -21.40 -19.74
CA GLU A 276 6.45 -19.98 -19.83
C GLU A 276 6.57 -19.35 -18.44
N ALA A 277 5.64 -19.66 -17.52
CA ALA A 277 5.72 -19.20 -16.14
C ALA A 277 6.98 -19.74 -15.44
N ARG A 278 7.29 -21.03 -15.59
CA ARG A 278 8.52 -21.63 -15.02
C ARG A 278 9.80 -20.96 -15.54
N GLU A 279 9.85 -20.63 -16.83
CA GLU A 279 10.98 -19.91 -17.41
C GLU A 279 11.13 -18.49 -16.82
N LEU A 280 10.01 -17.78 -16.63
CA LEU A 280 10.00 -16.47 -15.99
C LEU A 280 10.40 -16.54 -14.51
N LEU A 281 9.92 -17.52 -13.76
CA LEU A 281 10.31 -17.76 -12.36
C LEU A 281 11.82 -17.96 -12.24
N ARG A 282 12.40 -18.83 -13.07
CA ARG A 282 13.85 -19.09 -13.10
C ARG A 282 14.67 -17.88 -13.53
N LYS A 283 14.12 -17.03 -14.40
CA LYS A 283 14.75 -15.74 -14.72
C LYS A 283 14.66 -14.76 -13.56
N GLY A 284 13.55 -14.78 -12.81
CA GLY A 284 13.28 -13.89 -11.69
C GLY A 284 14.19 -14.11 -10.47
N VAL A 285 14.78 -15.30 -10.31
CA VAL A 285 15.82 -15.52 -9.29
C VAL A 285 17.18 -14.91 -9.64
N GLY A 286 17.32 -14.31 -10.82
CA GLY A 286 18.53 -13.65 -11.28
C GLY A 286 19.50 -14.57 -12.03
N ASN A 287 20.61 -13.97 -12.48
CA ASN A 287 21.60 -14.66 -13.30
C ASN A 287 22.43 -15.69 -12.51
N ASN A 288 22.93 -16.66 -13.26
CA ASN A 288 23.71 -17.78 -12.76
C ASN A 288 25.13 -17.40 -12.32
N GLU A 289 25.64 -16.21 -12.62
CA GLU A 289 26.99 -15.82 -12.25
C GLU A 289 26.92 -14.50 -11.51
N THR A 290 27.58 -14.44 -10.35
CA THR A 290 27.82 -13.15 -9.68
C THR A 290 28.96 -12.49 -10.43
N PRO A 291 28.73 -11.36 -11.12
CA PRO A 291 29.79 -10.73 -11.88
C PRO A 291 30.88 -10.25 -10.92
N VAL A 292 32.13 -10.38 -11.34
CA VAL A 292 33.27 -9.83 -10.60
C VAL A 292 33.34 -8.34 -10.91
N LEU A 293 32.77 -7.53 -10.01
CA LEU A 293 32.73 -6.07 -10.17
C LEU A 293 34.14 -5.49 -10.13
N GLN A 294 34.46 -4.69 -11.14
CA GLN A 294 35.71 -3.95 -11.18
C GLN A 294 35.54 -2.59 -10.50
N PRO A 295 36.57 -2.06 -9.82
CA PRO A 295 36.56 -0.70 -9.33
C PRO A 295 36.32 0.29 -10.48
N ILE A 296 35.47 1.28 -10.21
CA ILE A 296 35.21 2.41 -11.09
C ILE A 296 35.92 3.62 -10.49
N THR A 297 36.83 4.21 -11.26
CA THR A 297 37.57 5.40 -10.85
C THR A 297 36.84 6.67 -11.32
N PHE A 298 36.57 7.57 -10.37
CA PHE A 298 36.02 8.89 -10.63
C PHE A 298 37.10 9.93 -10.34
N SER A 299 37.52 10.68 -11.35
CA SER A 299 38.53 11.73 -11.18
C SER A 299 37.90 13.02 -10.68
N GLY A 300 38.48 13.60 -9.64
CA GLY A 300 38.03 14.87 -9.07
C GLY A 300 38.06 16.00 -10.10
N SER A 301 37.06 16.89 -10.06
CA SER A 301 36.99 18.04 -10.98
C SER A 301 36.45 19.30 -10.31
N PRO A 302 36.78 20.52 -10.81
CA PRO A 302 36.17 21.76 -10.34
C PRO A 302 34.64 21.81 -10.54
N HIS A 303 34.11 21.02 -11.48
CA HIS A 303 32.68 20.93 -11.80
C HIS A 303 32.00 19.74 -11.09
N GLY A 304 32.73 19.01 -10.25
CA GLY A 304 32.29 17.77 -9.62
C GLY A 304 32.38 16.55 -10.52
N HIS A 305 31.88 15.43 -9.99
CA HIS A 305 31.81 14.16 -10.69
C HIS A 305 30.56 14.08 -11.57
N PRO A 306 30.59 13.37 -12.71
CA PRO A 306 29.39 13.10 -13.49
C PRO A 306 28.39 12.23 -12.71
N GLU A 307 27.10 12.34 -13.02
CA GLU A 307 26.09 11.43 -12.43
C GLU A 307 26.39 9.98 -12.86
N PHE A 308 26.50 9.11 -11.87
CA PHE A 308 26.68 7.69 -12.05
C PHE A 308 25.33 7.02 -12.35
N ALA A 309 25.22 6.39 -13.52
CA ALA A 309 24.08 5.56 -13.88
C ALA A 309 24.47 4.09 -13.71
N PHE A 310 24.16 3.51 -12.55
CA PHE A 310 24.38 2.09 -12.32
C PHE A 310 23.40 1.25 -13.11
N GLN A 311 23.91 0.27 -13.85
CA GLN A 311 23.14 -0.81 -14.46
C GLN A 311 23.68 -2.11 -13.90
N SER A 312 22.78 -2.95 -13.37
CA SER A 312 23.13 -4.30 -12.94
C SER A 312 22.60 -5.31 -13.92
N ASP A 313 23.39 -6.33 -14.18
CA ASP A 313 22.96 -7.53 -14.90
C ASP A 313 22.10 -8.44 -14.02
N ILE A 314 22.03 -8.18 -12.71
CA ILE A 314 21.16 -8.87 -11.78
C ILE A 314 19.83 -8.13 -11.70
N ALA A 315 18.81 -8.75 -12.29
CA ALA A 315 17.43 -8.33 -12.17
C ALA A 315 16.63 -9.38 -11.39
N LEU A 316 16.56 -9.20 -10.07
CA LEU A 316 15.71 -10.03 -9.22
C LEU A 316 14.25 -9.58 -9.34
N ASP A 317 13.36 -10.53 -9.57
CA ASP A 317 11.92 -10.30 -9.55
C ASP A 317 11.41 -10.33 -8.10
N HIS A 318 10.75 -9.26 -7.66
CA HIS A 318 10.32 -9.15 -6.27
C HIS A 318 9.22 -10.13 -5.89
N GLY A 319 8.36 -10.52 -6.84
CA GLY A 319 7.34 -11.55 -6.61
C GLY A 319 8.02 -12.90 -6.38
N VAL A 320 8.98 -13.28 -7.23
CA VAL A 320 9.72 -14.55 -7.08
C VAL A 320 10.53 -14.58 -5.79
N VAL A 321 11.25 -13.50 -5.46
CA VAL A 321 11.99 -13.37 -4.20
C VAL A 321 11.05 -13.47 -3.00
N GLY A 322 9.89 -12.79 -3.08
CA GLY A 322 8.88 -12.82 -2.03
C GLY A 322 8.34 -14.21 -1.79
N ALA A 323 7.98 -14.94 -2.87
CA ALA A 323 7.49 -16.30 -2.81
C ALA A 323 8.52 -17.28 -2.20
N LEU A 324 9.79 -17.19 -2.59
CA LEU A 324 10.86 -18.01 -2.02
C LEU A 324 11.10 -17.73 -0.54
N THR A 325 11.07 -16.44 -0.16
CA THR A 325 11.22 -16.01 1.23
C THR A 325 10.06 -16.54 2.07
N PHE A 326 8.85 -16.50 1.53
CA PHE A 326 7.65 -17.03 2.16
C PHE A 326 7.71 -18.55 2.34
N LEU A 327 8.00 -19.33 1.27
CA LEU A 327 8.11 -20.80 1.39
C LEU A 327 9.16 -21.22 2.42
N ARG A 328 10.31 -20.53 2.44
CA ARG A 328 11.36 -20.79 3.44
C ARG A 328 10.93 -20.46 4.87
N SER A 329 9.97 -19.55 5.04
CA SER A 329 9.42 -19.16 6.33
C SER A 329 8.41 -20.18 6.86
N LEU A 330 7.93 -21.09 6.01
CA LEU A 330 7.02 -22.17 6.41
C LEU A 330 7.76 -23.37 7.01
N GLY A 331 8.91 -23.75 6.43
CA GLY A 331 9.65 -24.94 6.82
C GLY A 331 10.68 -25.33 5.77
N SER A 332 11.32 -26.50 5.91
CA SER A 332 12.24 -27.01 4.89
C SER A 332 11.48 -27.51 3.64
N PRO A 333 12.12 -27.60 2.46
CA PRO A 333 11.48 -28.17 1.28
C PRO A 333 11.00 -29.61 1.49
N GLU A 334 11.73 -30.41 2.28
CA GLU A 334 11.38 -31.77 2.62
C GLU A 334 10.12 -31.83 3.50
N GLU A 335 10.05 -30.99 4.53
CA GLU A 335 8.90 -30.89 5.43
C GLU A 335 7.63 -30.49 4.66
N ILE A 336 7.74 -29.49 3.78
CA ILE A 336 6.61 -29.03 2.95
C ILE A 336 6.11 -30.15 2.03
N LYS A 337 7.03 -30.94 1.44
CA LYS A 337 6.68 -32.07 0.56
C LYS A 337 6.04 -33.22 1.32
N GLU A 338 6.55 -33.55 2.50
CA GLU A 338 6.03 -34.64 3.33
C GLU A 338 4.63 -34.33 3.87
N ASN A 339 4.29 -33.06 4.06
CA ASN A 339 3.01 -32.59 4.57
C ASN A 339 2.23 -31.79 3.51
N LYS A 340 2.29 -32.23 2.24
CA LYS A 340 1.75 -31.46 1.11
C LYS A 340 0.30 -31.03 1.30
N ASP A 341 -0.56 -31.91 1.82
CA ASP A 341 -1.99 -31.61 2.04
C ASP A 341 -2.20 -30.44 3.03
N GLU A 342 -1.30 -30.26 4.00
CA GLU A 342 -1.35 -29.13 4.95
C GLU A 342 -0.82 -27.85 4.30
N TYR A 343 0.19 -27.98 3.43
CA TYR A 343 0.89 -26.85 2.82
C TYR A 343 0.34 -26.40 1.46
N GLU A 344 -0.58 -27.15 0.85
CA GLU A 344 -1.07 -26.91 -0.51
C GLU A 344 -1.58 -25.48 -0.71
N GLY A 345 -2.45 -24.99 0.20
CA GLY A 345 -2.94 -23.61 0.15
C GLY A 345 -1.81 -22.56 0.25
N TYR A 346 -0.75 -22.84 1.01
CA TYR A 346 0.40 -21.96 1.14
C TYR A 346 1.32 -22.01 -0.10
N ILE A 347 1.43 -23.16 -0.76
CA ILE A 347 2.14 -23.27 -2.04
C ILE A 347 1.41 -22.45 -3.11
N LEU A 348 0.08 -22.55 -3.18
CA LEU A 348 -0.75 -21.74 -4.09
C LEU A 348 -0.62 -20.24 -3.80
N ALA A 349 -0.54 -19.84 -2.52
CA ALA A 349 -0.22 -18.46 -2.14
C ALA A 349 1.16 -18.01 -2.65
N ALA A 350 2.19 -18.85 -2.49
CA ALA A 350 3.52 -18.54 -2.98
C ALA A 350 3.53 -18.38 -4.51
N GLN A 351 2.78 -19.21 -5.23
CA GLN A 351 2.62 -19.09 -6.69
C GLN A 351 1.93 -17.79 -7.08
N ALA A 352 0.84 -17.41 -6.41
CA ALA A 352 0.18 -16.12 -6.64
C ALA A 352 1.14 -14.94 -6.43
N ILE A 353 1.92 -14.97 -5.35
CA ILE A 353 2.97 -13.97 -5.06
C ILE A 353 4.04 -13.99 -6.15
N ALA A 354 4.47 -15.14 -6.65
CA ALA A 354 5.51 -15.18 -7.67
C ALA A 354 5.04 -14.63 -9.02
N LEU A 355 3.80 -14.94 -9.39
CA LEU A 355 3.22 -14.57 -10.68
C LEU A 355 2.86 -13.09 -10.77
N HIS A 356 2.47 -12.43 -9.67
CA HIS A 356 1.81 -11.12 -9.74
C HIS A 356 2.62 -10.01 -10.45
N ASN A 357 3.95 -10.08 -10.41
CA ASN A 357 4.80 -9.06 -11.03
C ASN A 357 5.03 -9.27 -12.55
N PHE A 358 4.76 -10.46 -13.11
CA PHE A 358 5.04 -10.74 -14.52
C PHE A 358 4.11 -10.00 -15.47
N LYS A 359 4.67 -9.14 -16.34
CA LYS A 359 3.89 -8.27 -17.23
C LYS A 359 3.40 -8.94 -18.52
N GLY A 360 3.83 -10.17 -18.81
CA GLY A 360 3.37 -10.95 -19.97
C GLY A 360 1.97 -11.53 -19.75
N ARG A 361 1.26 -11.85 -20.84
CA ARG A 361 0.04 -12.67 -20.76
C ARG A 361 0.47 -14.12 -20.57
N LEU A 362 0.07 -14.72 -19.47
CA LEU A 362 0.34 -16.11 -19.12
C LEU A 362 -1.00 -16.82 -18.96
N ASP A 363 -1.04 -18.11 -19.31
CA ASP A 363 -2.21 -18.95 -19.02
C ASP A 363 -2.45 -19.06 -17.51
N ASP A 364 -1.41 -18.85 -16.71
CA ASP A 364 -1.48 -18.78 -15.25
C ASP A 364 -2.14 -17.50 -14.70
N PHE A 365 -2.61 -16.58 -15.57
CA PHE A 365 -3.47 -15.44 -15.17
C PHE A 365 -4.95 -15.67 -15.51
N ILE A 366 -5.34 -16.89 -15.85
CA ILE A 366 -6.74 -17.27 -16.03
C ILE A 366 -7.35 -17.55 -14.65
N PHE A 367 -8.47 -16.89 -14.33
CA PHE A 367 -9.15 -17.06 -13.04
C PHE A 367 -9.52 -18.53 -12.75
N ASP A 368 -10.00 -19.26 -13.76
CA ASP A 368 -10.38 -20.67 -13.65
C ASP A 368 -9.19 -21.59 -13.34
N THR A 369 -7.95 -21.13 -13.50
CA THR A 369 -6.73 -21.91 -13.27
C THR A 369 -5.97 -21.43 -12.02
N ASN A 370 -5.81 -20.11 -11.87
CA ASN A 370 -5.06 -19.50 -10.77
C ASN A 370 -5.81 -18.29 -10.20
N PRO A 371 -6.95 -18.53 -9.52
CA PRO A 371 -7.81 -17.45 -9.04
C PRO A 371 -7.12 -16.51 -8.04
N LEU A 372 -6.18 -17.02 -7.23
CA LEU A 372 -5.40 -16.18 -6.30
C LEU A 372 -4.46 -15.21 -7.03
N ALA A 373 -3.77 -15.67 -8.06
CA ALA A 373 -2.86 -14.82 -8.85
C ALA A 373 -3.66 -13.74 -9.61
N PHE A 374 -4.78 -14.14 -10.22
CA PHE A 374 -5.71 -13.22 -10.88
C PHE A 374 -6.19 -12.13 -9.89
N LEU A 375 -6.68 -12.55 -8.72
CA LEU A 375 -7.24 -11.64 -7.73
C LEU A 375 -6.19 -10.71 -7.14
N LEU A 376 -4.99 -11.22 -6.83
CA LEU A 376 -3.87 -10.40 -6.36
C LEU A 376 -3.49 -9.33 -7.37
N VAL A 377 -3.31 -9.70 -8.64
CA VAL A 377 -2.97 -8.73 -9.70
C VAL A 377 -4.07 -7.69 -9.87
N LEU A 378 -5.34 -8.12 -9.88
CA LEU A 378 -6.47 -7.20 -10.01
C LEU A 378 -6.46 -6.16 -8.89
N ILE A 379 -6.34 -6.60 -7.64
CA ILE A 379 -6.42 -5.74 -6.46
C ILE A 379 -5.18 -4.86 -6.31
N ASP A 380 -3.97 -5.40 -6.52
CA ASP A 380 -2.73 -4.62 -6.48
C ASP A 380 -2.81 -3.45 -7.49
N GLU A 381 -3.24 -3.73 -8.71
CA GLU A 381 -3.40 -2.70 -9.73
C GLU A 381 -4.58 -1.76 -9.43
N MET A 382 -5.63 -2.20 -8.73
CA MET A 382 -6.73 -1.31 -8.30
C MET A 382 -6.38 -0.43 -7.11
N GLN A 383 -5.42 -0.82 -6.29
CA GLN A 383 -4.99 -0.08 -5.10
C GLN A 383 -4.16 1.16 -5.49
N GLU A 384 -4.83 2.22 -5.96
CA GLU A 384 -4.22 3.52 -6.31
C GLU A 384 -4.53 4.63 -5.29
N TRP A 385 -5.56 4.47 -4.45
CA TRP A 385 -5.93 5.51 -3.49
C TRP A 385 -4.92 5.61 -2.34
N GLY A 386 -4.84 6.78 -1.73
CA GLY A 386 -3.95 7.01 -0.58
C GLY A 386 -2.45 7.00 -0.90
N ARG A 387 -2.06 6.90 -2.18
CA ARG A 387 -0.64 6.89 -2.58
C ARG A 387 0.03 8.24 -2.32
N PRO A 388 1.11 8.30 -1.54
CA PRO A 388 1.81 9.56 -1.29
C PRO A 388 2.63 9.98 -2.51
N ILE A 389 2.57 11.26 -2.88
CA ILE A 389 3.48 11.84 -3.86
C ILE A 389 4.78 12.25 -3.17
N PRO A 390 5.94 11.67 -3.53
CA PRO A 390 7.19 12.17 -3.01
C PRO A 390 7.49 13.55 -3.62
N LEU A 391 7.56 14.57 -2.77
CA LEU A 391 8.09 15.87 -3.15
C LEU A 391 9.58 15.88 -2.86
N GLN A 392 10.39 15.97 -3.90
CA GLN A 392 11.83 16.15 -3.75
C GLN A 392 12.08 17.59 -3.28
N ILE A 393 12.25 17.78 -1.97
CA ILE A 393 12.41 19.12 -1.37
C ILE A 393 13.83 19.67 -1.58
N ARG A 394 14.80 18.80 -1.89
CA ARG A 394 16.20 19.15 -2.15
C ARG A 394 16.78 18.30 -3.27
N ASP A 395 17.80 18.81 -3.95
CA ASP A 395 18.67 18.05 -4.86
C ASP A 395 19.51 17.01 -4.09
N SER A 396 18.87 16.08 -3.37
CA SER A 396 19.53 14.94 -2.75
C SER A 396 19.11 13.66 -3.43
N TYR A 397 20.02 12.70 -3.45
CA TYR A 397 19.76 11.34 -3.93
C TYR A 397 19.06 10.47 -2.88
N PHE A 398 18.83 11.03 -1.68
CA PHE A 398 17.99 10.49 -0.62
C PHE A 398 16.83 11.44 -0.39
N THR A 399 15.61 10.92 -0.27
CA THR A 399 14.47 11.77 0.11
C THR A 399 14.47 11.96 1.62
N THR A 400 14.59 13.21 2.08
CA THR A 400 14.59 13.53 3.52
C THR A 400 13.25 14.01 4.04
N GLU A 401 12.34 14.38 3.14
CA GLU A 401 11.01 14.88 3.49
C GLU A 401 10.02 14.51 2.38
N LEU A 402 8.82 14.11 2.77
CA LEU A 402 7.76 13.68 1.88
C LEU A 402 6.47 14.39 2.23
N LYS A 403 5.89 15.08 1.26
CA LYS A 403 4.54 15.60 1.42
C LYS A 403 3.54 14.55 0.97
N LYS A 404 2.79 13.95 1.90
CA LYS A 404 1.73 13.00 1.55
C LYS A 404 0.55 13.72 0.85
N VAL A 405 0.64 13.89 -0.47
CA VAL A 405 -0.50 14.27 -1.32
C VAL A 405 -0.94 13.05 -2.11
N ALA A 406 -2.23 12.72 -2.11
CA ALA A 406 -2.78 11.57 -2.83
C ALA A 406 -3.41 12.00 -4.15
N LEU A 407 -3.12 11.29 -5.24
CA LEU A 407 -3.76 11.52 -6.54
C LEU A 407 -5.24 11.15 -6.55
N LEU A 408 -5.52 10.07 -5.84
CA LEU A 408 -6.82 9.44 -5.74
C LEU A 408 -7.11 9.27 -4.24
N ASP A 409 -8.20 9.85 -3.78
CA ASP A 409 -8.59 9.75 -2.36
C ASP A 409 -9.50 8.53 -2.11
N GLU A 410 -10.28 8.12 -3.12
CA GLU A 410 -11.21 6.99 -3.02
C GLU A 410 -11.44 6.30 -4.37
N ILE A 411 -11.90 5.05 -4.32
CA ILE A 411 -12.49 4.33 -5.45
C ILE A 411 -13.95 4.01 -5.14
N ILE A 412 -14.79 3.96 -6.16
CA ILE A 412 -16.20 3.56 -6.05
C ILE A 412 -16.35 2.21 -6.72
N LEU A 413 -16.81 1.21 -5.97
CA LEU A 413 -17.04 -0.15 -6.45
C LEU A 413 -18.53 -0.45 -6.49
N THR A 414 -19.02 -0.85 -7.66
CA THR A 414 -20.40 -1.30 -7.90
C THR A 414 -20.38 -2.81 -8.10
N ILE A 415 -20.79 -3.58 -7.08
CA ILE A 415 -20.62 -5.04 -7.07
C ILE A 415 -21.52 -5.75 -8.07
N ASP A 416 -22.77 -5.29 -8.23
CA ASP A 416 -23.75 -5.92 -9.13
C ASP A 416 -23.25 -5.98 -10.59
N GLU A 417 -22.41 -5.03 -10.99
CA GLU A 417 -21.83 -4.94 -12.35
C GLU A 417 -20.32 -5.25 -12.36
N PHE A 418 -19.75 -5.58 -11.19
CA PHE A 418 -18.32 -5.67 -10.92
C PHE A 418 -17.55 -4.50 -11.57
N GLU A 419 -18.11 -3.29 -11.43
CA GLU A 419 -17.60 -2.05 -12.01
C GLU A 419 -16.76 -1.27 -11.00
N TRP A 420 -15.56 -0.87 -11.41
CA TRP A 420 -14.60 -0.13 -10.60
C TRP A 420 -14.44 1.28 -11.15
N MET A 421 -14.87 2.31 -10.42
CA MET A 421 -14.73 3.69 -10.82
C MET A 421 -13.64 4.41 -10.01
N MET A 422 -12.67 4.98 -10.72
CA MET A 422 -11.52 5.70 -10.17
C MET A 422 -11.51 7.15 -10.70
N GLN A 423 -11.68 8.12 -9.80
CA GLN A 423 -11.84 9.54 -10.16
C GLN A 423 -10.65 10.39 -9.69
N TYR A 424 -9.84 10.87 -10.63
CA TYR A 424 -8.63 11.66 -10.36
C TYR A 424 -8.94 13.15 -10.20
N ARG A 425 -9.50 13.53 -9.05
CA ARG A 425 -9.96 14.91 -8.77
C ARG A 425 -8.92 15.84 -8.15
N ASN A 426 -7.81 15.32 -7.63
CA ASN A 426 -6.85 16.15 -6.89
C ASN A 426 -5.95 16.98 -7.82
N ILE A 427 -6.41 18.18 -8.19
CA ILE A 427 -5.70 19.10 -9.11
C ILE A 427 -4.29 19.45 -8.61
N GLN A 428 -4.15 19.72 -7.30
CA GLN A 428 -2.85 20.03 -6.71
C GLN A 428 -1.87 18.86 -6.83
N ALA A 429 -2.33 17.64 -6.51
CA ALA A 429 -1.53 16.42 -6.66
C ALA A 429 -1.08 16.24 -8.11
N LYS A 430 -2.00 16.41 -9.06
CA LYS A 430 -1.72 16.25 -10.49
C LYS A 430 -0.70 17.25 -11.00
N ALA A 431 -0.82 18.51 -10.60
CA ALA A 431 0.15 19.55 -10.95
C ALA A 431 1.55 19.24 -10.39
N LEU A 432 1.63 18.76 -9.13
CA LEU A 432 2.91 18.44 -8.46
C LEU A 432 3.73 17.36 -9.17
N ILE A 433 3.09 16.47 -9.91
CA ILE A 433 3.75 15.30 -10.52
C ILE A 433 3.76 15.32 -12.04
N HIS A 434 3.24 16.39 -12.65
CA HIS A 434 2.96 16.43 -14.08
C HIS A 434 2.14 15.21 -14.54
N PHE A 435 0.99 15.02 -13.90
CA PHE A 435 0.14 13.85 -14.12
C PHE A 435 -0.26 13.72 -15.59
N ASP A 436 0.00 12.54 -16.15
CA ASP A 436 -0.36 12.18 -17.50
C ASP A 436 -1.40 11.05 -17.44
N PHE A 437 -2.66 11.43 -17.60
CA PHE A 437 -3.79 10.51 -17.52
C PHE A 437 -3.72 9.44 -18.61
N ASN A 438 -3.33 9.80 -19.84
CA ASN A 438 -3.24 8.84 -20.95
C ASN A 438 -2.17 7.78 -20.66
N ARG A 439 -1.00 8.20 -20.18
CA ARG A 439 0.07 7.27 -19.78
C ARG A 439 -0.36 6.34 -18.65
N LEU A 440 -1.14 6.84 -17.68
CA LEU A 440 -1.72 6.02 -16.63
C LEU A 440 -2.69 4.98 -17.21
N CYS A 441 -3.64 5.41 -18.05
CA CYS A 441 -4.61 4.53 -18.71
C CYS A 441 -3.92 3.44 -19.53
N ASP A 442 -2.89 3.79 -20.31
CA ASP A 442 -2.08 2.83 -21.07
C ASP A 442 -1.38 1.82 -20.17
N GLY A 443 -0.85 2.28 -19.02
CA GLY A 443 -0.24 1.44 -18.01
C GLY A 443 -1.23 0.43 -17.44
N LYS A 444 -2.43 0.90 -17.06
CA LYS A 444 -3.51 0.05 -16.53
C LYS A 444 -4.03 -0.92 -17.58
N ASN A 445 -4.25 -0.47 -18.80
CA ASN A 445 -4.69 -1.33 -19.90
C ASN A 445 -3.70 -2.48 -20.13
N LYS A 446 -2.39 -2.20 -20.17
CA LYS A 446 -1.36 -3.24 -20.27
C LYS A 446 -1.34 -4.18 -19.07
N ALA A 447 -1.52 -3.65 -17.86
CA ALA A 447 -1.52 -4.44 -16.64
C ALA A 447 -2.75 -5.36 -16.52
N PHE A 448 -3.91 -4.96 -17.04
CA PHE A 448 -5.13 -5.78 -17.03
C PHE A 448 -5.27 -6.67 -18.26
N TYR A 449 -4.67 -6.32 -19.40
CA TYR A 449 -4.68 -7.16 -20.60
C TYR A 449 -4.06 -8.56 -20.39
N ARG A 450 -3.21 -8.72 -19.37
CA ARG A 450 -2.66 -10.04 -19.01
C ARG A 450 -3.66 -10.94 -18.27
N LEU A 451 -4.71 -10.37 -17.68
CA LEU A 451 -5.72 -11.11 -16.94
C LEU A 451 -6.73 -11.75 -17.89
N ASN A 452 -7.21 -12.93 -17.52
CA ASN A 452 -8.31 -13.59 -18.20
C ASN A 452 -9.32 -14.07 -17.16
N ARG A 453 -10.55 -13.57 -17.25
CA ARG A 453 -11.61 -13.86 -16.29
C ARG A 453 -12.17 -15.29 -16.33
N GLY A 454 -11.76 -16.08 -17.32
CA GLY A 454 -12.27 -17.43 -17.49
C GLY A 454 -13.78 -17.45 -17.74
N SER A 455 -14.45 -18.47 -17.21
CA SER A 455 -15.90 -18.70 -17.41
C SER A 455 -16.77 -18.13 -16.28
N HIS A 456 -16.18 -17.69 -15.16
CA HIS A 456 -16.91 -17.29 -13.96
C HIS A 456 -17.40 -15.84 -13.93
N PHE A 457 -16.79 -14.92 -14.67
CA PHE A 457 -17.25 -13.53 -14.74
C PHE A 457 -17.76 -13.23 -16.14
N GLN A 458 -18.88 -12.52 -16.27
CA GLN A 458 -19.42 -12.13 -17.59
C GLN A 458 -18.74 -10.89 -18.17
N GLU A 459 -18.44 -9.92 -17.31
CA GLU A 459 -17.75 -8.69 -17.64
C GLU A 459 -17.14 -8.12 -16.35
N THR A 460 -15.95 -7.56 -16.45
CA THR A 460 -15.35 -6.71 -15.41
C THR A 460 -15.01 -5.39 -16.06
N THR A 461 -15.62 -4.30 -15.58
CA THR A 461 -15.39 -2.95 -16.11
C THR A 461 -14.58 -2.13 -15.12
N ILE A 462 -13.52 -1.49 -15.59
CA ILE A 462 -12.78 -0.48 -14.84
C ILE A 462 -12.91 0.84 -15.58
N LEU A 463 -13.50 1.82 -14.90
CA LEU A 463 -13.73 3.17 -15.38
C LEU A 463 -12.75 4.14 -14.72
N LEU A 464 -11.87 4.74 -15.51
CA LEU A 464 -10.95 5.78 -15.09
C LEU A 464 -11.49 7.13 -15.56
N GLN A 465 -11.58 8.12 -14.67
CA GLN A 465 -12.07 9.46 -15.00
C GLN A 465 -11.10 10.53 -14.50
N ASP A 466 -10.79 11.51 -15.35
CA ASP A 466 -9.96 12.66 -15.01
C ASP A 466 -10.80 13.95 -14.97
N PHE A 467 -10.52 14.80 -13.99
CA PHE A 467 -11.28 16.01 -13.69
C PHE A 467 -10.38 17.22 -13.59
N GLU A 468 -10.69 18.33 -14.27
CA GLU A 468 -10.00 19.61 -14.10
C GLU A 468 -10.86 20.62 -13.34
N GLU A 469 -10.19 21.62 -12.75
CA GLU A 469 -10.87 22.79 -12.20
C GLU A 469 -11.50 23.56 -13.37
N ARG A 470 -12.79 23.88 -13.28
CA ARG A 470 -13.41 24.81 -14.22
C ARG A 470 -12.74 26.15 -14.04
N GLU A 471 -12.18 26.68 -15.12
CA GLU A 471 -11.90 28.11 -15.18
C GLU A 471 -13.20 28.82 -14.84
N GLU A 472 -13.24 29.53 -13.71
CA GLU A 472 -14.34 30.45 -13.45
C GLU A 472 -14.33 31.40 -14.64
N GLU A 473 -15.32 31.27 -15.53
CA GLU A 473 -15.59 32.29 -16.53
C GLU A 473 -15.80 33.56 -15.71
N THR A 474 -14.76 34.39 -15.62
CA THR A 474 -14.87 35.75 -15.15
C THR A 474 -15.84 36.36 -16.14
N LYS A 475 -17.11 36.38 -15.76
CA LYS A 475 -18.10 37.18 -16.45
C LYS A 475 -17.56 38.59 -16.34
N ASP A 476 -16.96 39.07 -17.43
CA ASP A 476 -16.71 40.47 -17.66
C ASP A 476 -18.08 41.12 -17.62
N ASP A 477 -18.52 41.46 -16.41
CA ASP A 477 -19.71 42.25 -16.16
C ASP A 477 -19.32 43.71 -16.44
N ASP A 478 -18.92 43.96 -17.68
CA ASP A 478 -18.77 45.29 -18.29
C ASP A 478 -20.16 45.82 -18.67
N SER A 479 -21.14 45.61 -17.78
CA SER A 479 -22.39 46.34 -17.81
C SER A 479 -22.22 47.60 -16.94
N PRO A 480 -22.15 48.81 -17.54
CA PRO A 480 -22.06 50.04 -16.78
C PRO A 480 -23.38 50.29 -16.03
N GLU A 481 -23.47 49.81 -14.79
CA GLU A 481 -24.59 50.14 -13.91
C GLU A 481 -24.47 51.59 -13.42
N VAL A 482 -25.31 52.42 -14.03
CA VAL A 482 -25.64 53.78 -13.58
C VAL A 482 -26.24 53.69 -12.17
N TYR A 483 -25.46 54.12 -11.17
CA TYR A 483 -25.92 54.30 -9.80
C TYR A 483 -27.11 55.28 -9.75
N SER A 484 -28.27 54.81 -9.30
CA SER A 484 -29.31 55.66 -8.71
C SER A 484 -29.66 55.16 -7.32
N SER A 485 -29.55 56.08 -6.37
CA SER A 485 -29.67 55.85 -4.93
C SER A 485 -31.12 55.71 -4.47
N SER A 486 -31.45 54.67 -3.70
CA SER A 486 -32.39 54.84 -2.57
C SER A 486 -32.39 53.67 -1.56
N LYS A 487 -32.05 54.02 -0.32
CA LYS A 487 -32.68 53.67 0.97
C LYS A 487 -32.98 52.19 1.34
N SER A 488 -32.19 51.74 2.32
CA SER A 488 -32.57 51.12 3.61
C SER A 488 -33.59 49.97 3.65
N GLU A 489 -33.12 48.78 4.05
CA GLU A 489 -33.74 48.01 5.12
C GLU A 489 -32.80 46.90 5.64
N LYS A 490 -32.59 46.87 6.97
CA LYS A 490 -31.82 45.82 7.65
C LYS A 490 -32.73 44.60 7.89
N LYS A 491 -32.52 43.49 7.18
CA LYS A 491 -33.07 42.18 7.54
C LYS A 491 -31.95 41.20 7.90
N ARG A 492 -32.12 40.56 9.06
CA ARG A 492 -31.26 39.50 9.60
C ARG A 492 -31.35 38.25 8.72
N LEU A 493 -30.21 37.70 8.31
CA LEU A 493 -30.11 36.40 7.64
C LEU A 493 -30.01 35.26 8.68
N PRO A 494 -30.68 34.12 8.47
CA PRO A 494 -30.47 32.92 9.27
C PRO A 494 -29.20 32.18 8.82
N LEU A 495 -28.42 31.71 9.80
CA LEU A 495 -27.32 30.77 9.61
C LEU A 495 -27.88 29.41 9.13
N VAL A 496 -27.90 29.21 7.82
CA VAL A 496 -28.14 27.90 7.21
C VAL A 496 -26.79 27.19 7.06
N ARG A 497 -26.46 26.29 7.99
CA ARG A 497 -25.42 25.27 7.80
C ARG A 497 -26.04 24.05 7.12
N ARG A 498 -26.02 24.01 5.80
CA ARG A 498 -26.22 22.78 4.99
C ARG A 498 -25.30 22.86 3.76
N GLY A 499 -24.39 21.88 3.64
CA GLY A 499 -23.87 21.45 2.33
C GLY A 499 -22.51 21.97 1.85
N ILE A 500 -21.47 22.08 2.69
CA ILE A 500 -20.12 22.46 2.19
C ILE A 500 -19.54 21.40 1.23
N LYS A 501 -19.94 20.12 1.33
CA LYS A 501 -19.48 19.08 0.38
C LYS A 501 -20.15 19.12 -0.99
N ARG A 502 -21.33 19.75 -1.16
CA ARG A 502 -22.03 19.79 -2.47
C ARG A 502 -21.64 20.97 -3.37
N GLN A 503 -20.94 21.97 -2.84
CA GLN A 503 -20.48 23.11 -3.64
C GLN A 503 -19.17 22.82 -4.40
N LYS A 504 -18.31 21.92 -3.91
CA LYS A 504 -17.06 21.57 -4.61
C LYS A 504 -17.30 20.88 -5.96
N ASP A 505 -18.28 19.97 -6.03
CA ASP A 505 -18.57 19.21 -7.25
C ASP A 505 -19.04 20.09 -8.43
N GLN A 506 -19.50 21.33 -8.17
CA GLN A 506 -19.96 22.24 -9.23
C GLN A 506 -18.83 22.92 -10.00
N ASN A 507 -17.61 22.93 -9.45
CA ASN A 507 -16.45 23.62 -10.02
C ASN A 507 -15.49 22.67 -10.76
N GLU A 508 -15.85 21.41 -10.97
CA GLU A 508 -15.01 20.46 -11.69
C GLU A 508 -15.62 20.12 -13.07
N ARG A 509 -14.77 19.82 -14.05
CA ARG A 509 -15.16 19.34 -15.37
C ARG A 509 -14.39 18.05 -15.67
N GLN A 510 -15.11 17.00 -16.04
CA GLN A 510 -14.48 15.78 -16.55
C GLN A 510 -13.84 16.07 -17.90
N ILE A 511 -12.55 15.74 -18.03
CA ILE A 511 -11.74 15.98 -19.23
C ILE A 511 -11.31 14.69 -19.93
N GLY A 512 -11.39 13.55 -19.23
CA GLY A 512 -11.04 12.24 -19.77
C GLY A 512 -11.88 11.13 -19.17
N GLU A 513 -12.13 10.10 -19.97
CA GLU A 513 -12.72 8.84 -19.55
C GLU A 513 -12.03 7.70 -20.27
N PHE A 514 -11.72 6.63 -19.55
CA PHE A 514 -11.15 5.43 -20.13
C PHE A 514 -11.79 4.20 -19.51
N ARG A 515 -12.31 3.31 -20.36
CA ARG A 515 -12.96 2.07 -19.95
C ARG A 515 -12.07 0.88 -20.30
N ILE A 516 -11.78 0.05 -19.32
CA ILE A 516 -11.08 -1.23 -19.50
C ILE A 516 -12.11 -2.33 -19.29
N MET A 517 -12.21 -3.23 -20.26
CA MET A 517 -12.99 -4.45 -20.16
C MET A 517 -12.03 -5.63 -20.04
N ILE A 518 -12.17 -6.43 -19.00
CA ILE A 518 -11.38 -7.66 -18.77
C ILE A 518 -12.16 -8.89 -19.21
#